data_AF-T0YYN5-F1
#
_entry.id   AF-T0YYN5-F1
#
_cell.length_a   1.000
_cell.length_b   1.000
_cell.length_c   1.000
_cell.angle_alpha   90.00
_cell.angle_beta   90.00
_cell.angle_gamma   90.00
#
_symmetry.space_group_name_H-M   'P 1'
#
loop_
_entity.id
_entity.type
_entity.pdbx_description
1 polymer ?
#
loop_
_entity_poly.entity_id
_entity_poly.type
_entity_poly.pdbx_seq_one_letter_code
_entity_poly.pdbx_strand_id
1 'polypeptide(L)'
;MAMSGSQHSAQTFRRLLKPEGAPQRRELLMAWRRTPAVTRLEHPWRRDRARSLGWRAKPGYLVARVRLRRGGQRKRAIIAGRRPKRKG
;
A
#
# COMPACT_ATOMS: atom_id res chain seq x y z
N MET A 1 -23.42 13.67 -17.14
CA MET A 1 -22.02 14.07 -16.92
C MET A 1 -21.13 12.84 -17.05
N ALA A 2 -20.20 12.82 -18.02
CA ALA A 2 -19.26 11.71 -18.18
C ALA A 2 -18.15 11.79 -17.12
N MET A 3 -17.81 10.65 -16.49
CA MET A 3 -16.72 10.60 -15.53
C MET A 3 -15.37 10.68 -16.26
N SER A 4 -14.48 11.54 -15.78
CA SER A 4 -13.11 11.60 -16.29
C SER A 4 -12.34 10.30 -15.98
N GLY A 5 -11.31 9.97 -16.78
CA GLY A 5 -10.53 8.73 -16.59
C GLY A 5 -9.85 8.61 -15.22
N SER A 6 -9.50 9.73 -14.59
CA SER A 6 -8.99 9.77 -13.21
C SER A 6 -10.08 9.45 -12.18
N GLN A 7 -11.28 10.00 -12.35
CA GLN A 7 -12.43 9.71 -11.49
C GLN A 7 -12.87 8.25 -11.62
N HIS A 8 -12.83 7.69 -12.83
CA HIS A 8 -13.15 6.28 -13.09
C HIS A 8 -12.16 5.35 -12.38
N SER A 9 -10.85 5.56 -12.56
CA SER A 9 -9.82 4.74 -11.89
C SER A 9 -9.90 4.82 -10.36
N ALA A 10 -10.20 6.01 -9.81
CA ALA A 10 -10.45 6.17 -8.37
C ALA A 10 -11.70 5.42 -7.90
N GLN A 11 -12.78 5.44 -8.67
CA GLN A 11 -14.01 4.70 -8.37
C GLN A 11 -13.80 3.19 -8.43
N THR A 12 -13.06 2.69 -9.42
CA THR A 12 -12.67 1.28 -9.54
C THR A 12 -11.88 0.82 -8.33
N PHE A 13 -10.93 1.62 -7.84
CA PHE A 13 -10.19 1.28 -6.62
C PHE A 13 -11.08 1.25 -5.38
N ARG A 14 -12.03 2.20 -5.24
CA ARG A 14 -13.00 2.17 -4.13
C ARG A 14 -13.88 0.92 -4.19
N ARG A 15 -14.31 0.52 -5.39
CA ARG A 15 -15.09 -0.71 -5.61
C ARG A 15 -14.28 -1.97 -5.28
N LEU A 16 -13.00 -2.00 -5.66
CA LEU A 16 -12.08 -3.11 -5.33
C LEU A 16 -11.99 -3.38 -3.83
N LEU A 17 -12.15 -2.35 -2.98
CA LEU A 17 -12.13 -2.48 -1.52
C LEU A 17 -13.45 -2.98 -0.93
N LYS A 18 -14.56 -2.87 -1.66
CA LYS A 18 -15.87 -3.40 -1.26
C LYS A 18 -15.92 -4.94 -1.41
N PRO A 19 -16.96 -5.61 -0.87
CA PRO A 19 -17.15 -7.06 -1.02
C PRO A 19 -17.21 -7.51 -2.48
N GLU A 20 -17.81 -6.71 -3.37
CA GLU A 20 -17.89 -7.00 -4.82
C GLU A 20 -16.52 -7.22 -5.47
N GLY A 21 -15.49 -6.51 -4.99
CA GLY A 21 -14.12 -6.61 -5.51
C GLY A 21 -13.27 -7.68 -4.79
N ALA A 22 -13.85 -8.46 -3.89
CA ALA A 22 -13.14 -9.48 -3.13
C ALA A 22 -12.39 -10.53 -3.99
N PRO A 23 -12.96 -11.08 -5.08
CA PRO A 23 -12.26 -12.10 -5.84
C PRO A 23 -11.02 -11.54 -6.53
N GLN A 24 -11.13 -10.39 -7.21
CA GLN A 24 -10.00 -9.73 -7.88
C GLN A 24 -8.93 -9.31 -6.87
N ARG A 25 -9.35 -8.74 -5.73
CA ARG A 25 -8.44 -8.36 -4.65
C ARG A 25 -7.69 -9.58 -4.09
N ARG A 26 -8.37 -10.72 -3.94
CA ARG A 26 -7.76 -11.96 -3.43
C ARG A 26 -6.68 -12.46 -4.36
N GLU A 27 -6.94 -12.51 -5.66
CA GLU A 27 -5.97 -12.92 -6.69
C GLU A 27 -4.70 -12.06 -6.65
N LEU A 28 -4.88 -10.74 -6.65
CA LEU A 28 -3.80 -9.77 -6.54
C LEU A 28 -2.97 -9.96 -5.25
N LEU A 29 -3.66 -10.14 -4.11
CA LEU A 29 -3.00 -10.36 -2.83
C LEU A 29 -2.20 -11.67 -2.80
N MET A 30 -2.67 -12.73 -3.47
CA MET A 30 -1.92 -13.98 -3.58
C MET A 30 -0.61 -13.79 -4.35
N ALA A 31 -0.66 -13.10 -5.49
CA ALA A 31 0.54 -12.76 -6.26
C ALA A 31 1.53 -11.94 -5.42
N TRP A 32 1.04 -10.94 -4.69
CA TRP A 32 1.87 -10.06 -3.86
C TRP A 32 2.51 -10.76 -2.65
N ARG A 33 1.89 -11.81 -2.12
CA ARG A 33 2.47 -12.60 -1.02
C ARG A 33 3.72 -13.36 -1.46
N ARG A 34 3.77 -13.76 -2.74
CA ARG A 34 4.91 -14.50 -3.33
C ARG A 34 6.08 -13.62 -3.72
N THR A 35 5.87 -12.31 -3.90
CA THR A 35 6.93 -11.38 -4.30
C THR A 35 7.83 -10.97 -3.12
N PRO A 36 9.10 -10.54 -3.37
CA PRO A 36 9.96 -9.92 -2.37
C PRO A 36 9.34 -8.76 -1.57
N ALA A 37 9.95 -8.44 -0.43
CA ALA A 37 9.47 -7.39 0.48
C ALA A 37 9.49 -5.99 -0.16
N VAL A 38 10.48 -5.70 -1.00
CA VAL A 38 10.55 -4.46 -1.79
C VAL A 38 10.59 -4.86 -3.25
N THR A 39 9.71 -4.29 -4.06
CA THR A 39 9.64 -4.56 -5.50
C THR A 39 9.54 -3.24 -6.24
N ARG A 40 10.48 -2.98 -7.15
CA ARG A 40 10.40 -1.84 -8.07
C ARG A 40 9.26 -2.06 -9.06
N LEU A 41 8.48 -1.02 -9.31
CA LEU A 41 7.42 -1.00 -10.32
C LEU A 41 7.76 0.05 -11.37
N GLU A 42 7.62 -0.32 -12.64
CA GLU A 42 7.80 0.63 -13.76
C GLU A 42 6.75 1.74 -13.71
N HIS A 43 5.51 1.39 -13.34
CA HIS A 43 4.41 2.32 -13.23
C HIS A 43 3.67 2.18 -11.90
N PRO A 44 3.12 3.28 -11.35
CA PRO A 44 2.28 3.19 -10.17
C PRO A 44 1.00 2.43 -10.52
N TRP A 45 0.62 1.50 -9.64
CA TRP A 45 -0.68 0.83 -9.74
C TRP A 45 -1.82 1.86 -9.81
N ARG A 46 -1.79 2.85 -8.91
CA ARG A 46 -2.77 3.94 -8.85
C ARG A 46 -2.21 5.21 -9.44
N ARG A 47 -2.34 5.34 -10.77
CA ARG A 47 -1.88 6.53 -11.51
C ARG A 47 -2.64 7.79 -11.06
N ASP A 48 -3.93 7.68 -10.74
CA ASP A 48 -4.78 8.75 -10.20
C ASP A 48 -4.15 9.36 -8.94
N ARG A 49 -3.86 8.52 -7.95
CA ARG A 49 -3.31 8.96 -6.66
C ARG A 49 -1.86 9.38 -6.79
N ALA A 50 -1.08 8.69 -7.64
CA ALA A 50 0.30 9.06 -7.87
C ALA A 50 0.40 10.48 -8.45
N ARG A 51 -0.45 10.83 -9.43
CA ARG A 51 -0.49 12.18 -10.02
C ARG A 51 -0.85 13.25 -8.99
N SER A 52 -1.83 12.98 -8.11
CA SER A 52 -2.19 13.93 -7.04
C SER A 52 -1.07 14.12 -6.01
N LEU A 53 -0.18 13.13 -5.85
CA LEU A 53 1.00 13.19 -4.98
C LEU A 53 2.24 13.79 -5.69
N GLY A 54 2.11 14.20 -6.95
CA GLY A 54 3.19 14.85 -7.72
C GLY A 54 4.02 13.90 -8.59
N TRP A 55 3.64 12.63 -8.73
CA TRP A 55 4.31 11.72 -9.66
C TRP A 55 4.14 12.20 -11.11
N ARG A 56 5.21 12.10 -11.90
CA ARG A 56 5.20 12.36 -13.34
C ARG A 56 5.85 11.19 -14.06
N ALA A 57 5.34 10.86 -15.25
CA ALA A 57 5.95 9.87 -16.13
C ALA A 57 7.18 10.47 -16.83
N LYS A 58 8.24 10.68 -16.06
CA LYS A 58 9.52 11.23 -16.53
C LYS A 58 10.66 10.36 -16.00
N PRO A 59 11.79 10.27 -16.71
CA PRO A 59 12.99 9.64 -16.17
C PRO A 59 13.38 10.31 -14.84
N GLY A 60 13.86 9.52 -13.88
CA GLY A 60 14.18 9.98 -12.52
C GLY A 60 13.08 9.74 -11.47
N TYR A 61 11.85 9.41 -11.88
CA TYR A 61 10.81 8.97 -10.95
C TYR A 61 10.84 7.46 -10.77
N LEU A 62 10.92 6.99 -9.52
CA LEU A 62 10.87 5.58 -9.17
C LEU A 62 9.67 5.30 -8.27
N VAL A 63 8.98 4.19 -8.53
CA VAL A 63 7.90 3.71 -7.68
C VAL A 63 8.28 2.32 -7.18
N ALA A 64 8.14 2.11 -5.87
CA ALA A 64 8.36 0.81 -5.27
C ALA A 64 7.13 0.40 -4.45
N ARG A 65 6.79 -0.89 -4.52
CA ARG A 65 5.84 -1.53 -3.62
C ARG A 65 6.61 -2.14 -2.46
N VAL A 66 6.20 -1.80 -1.23
CA VAL A 66 6.80 -2.32 -0.01
C VAL A 66 5.77 -3.13 0.77
N ARG A 67 6.15 -4.34 1.18
CA ARG A 67 5.35 -5.20 2.05
C ARG A 67 5.67 -4.87 3.50
N LEU A 68 4.68 -4.32 4.20
CA LEU A 68 4.75 -4.05 5.63
C LEU A 68 3.93 -5.07 6.42
N ARG A 69 4.41 -5.41 7.61
CA ARG A 69 3.64 -6.24 8.55
C ARG A 69 2.53 -5.39 9.18
N ARG A 70 1.39 -6.01 9.46
CA ARG A 70 0.36 -5.43 10.32
C ARG A 70 0.73 -5.60 11.81
N GLY A 71 0.03 -4.87 12.68
CA GLY A 71 0.25 -4.87 14.13
C GLY A 71 1.17 -3.75 14.61
N GLY A 72 1.30 -3.62 15.93
CA GLY A 72 2.08 -2.55 16.58
C GLY A 72 3.60 -2.73 16.52
N GLN A 73 4.30 -1.87 17.27
CA GLN A 73 5.74 -1.88 17.40
C GLN A 73 6.24 -3.24 17.91
N ARG A 74 7.37 -3.73 17.35
CA ARG A 74 8.14 -4.83 17.96
C ARG A 74 8.89 -4.27 19.18
N LYS A 75 8.21 -4.15 20.32
CA LYS A 75 8.83 -3.66 21.55
C LYS A 75 9.89 -4.67 22.00
N ARG A 76 11.08 -4.17 22.32
CA ARG A 76 12.19 -4.98 22.86
C ARG A 76 11.89 -5.29 24.33
N ALA A 77 12.34 -6.45 24.80
CA ALA A 77 12.24 -6.80 26.21
C ALA A 77 13.04 -5.78 27.06
N ILE A 78 12.51 -5.45 28.24
CA ILE A 78 13.18 -4.55 29.17
C ILE A 78 14.16 -5.38 29.99
N ILE A 79 15.44 -5.00 29.92
CA ILE A 79 16.54 -5.77 30.53
C ILE A 79 16.89 -5.24 31.93
N ALA A 80 16.65 -3.96 32.22
CA ALA A 80 17.00 -3.31 33.48
C ALA A 80 15.78 -2.82 34.25
N GLY A 81 15.97 -2.53 35.54
CA GLY A 81 14.95 -1.89 36.38
C GLY A 81 14.38 -0.62 35.76
N ARG A 82 13.05 -0.53 35.72
CA ARG A 82 12.29 0.62 35.22
C ARG A 82 11.08 0.87 36.12
N ARG A 83 10.64 2.14 36.19
CA ARG A 83 9.41 2.53 36.86
C ARG A 83 8.22 1.70 36.32
N PRO A 84 7.23 1.31 37.17
CA PRO A 84 6.13 0.43 36.76
C PRO A 84 5.39 0.88 35.49
N LYS A 85 5.07 2.18 35.37
CA LYS A 85 4.43 2.76 34.16
C LYS A 85 5.23 2.57 32.86
N ARG A 86 6.53 2.27 32.93
CA ARG A 86 7.43 2.10 31.77
C ARG A 86 7.71 0.63 31.45
N LYS A 87 7.20 -0.33 32.23
CA LYS A 87 7.47 -1.77 32.02
C LYS A 87 6.76 -2.38 30.81
N GLY A 88 5.71 -1.75 30.31
CA GLY A 88 4.81 -2.36 29.34
C GLY A 88 3.81 -1.34 28.93
#